data_AF-A0AAJ3DLA3-F1
#
_entry.id   AF-A0AAJ3DLA3-F1
#
_cell.length_a   1.000
_cell.length_b   1.000
_cell.length_c   1.000
_cell.angle_alpha   90.00
_cell.angle_beta   90.00
_cell.angle_gamma   90.00
#
_symmetry.space_group_name_H-M   'P 1'
#
loop_
_entity.id
_entity.type
_entity.pdbx_description
1 polymer ?
#
loop_
_entity_poly.entity_id
_entity_poly.type
_entity_poly.pdbx_seq_one_letter_code
_entity_poly.pdbx_strand_id
1 'polypeptide(L)'
;MTSSLKGVPVALKETHADELKQLRDGVKGINATLTAERQRVEALLSEARTWAYPDWVSRFLDHPITGTYGRRLIWETSTDGRDWSAGLPWEDGDEWTIAGLDGRPARGDRVRLWHPIRAGVDETLAWRERVLATGLTQPFKQAFREVYLLTPAEERTSSYSNRFAAHILRYRQANALMRARGWQAGYLGTWDGGYDSEATKLFGGGAWRASFHHQLVDTDDPRDYDVHYCSTDQVRFARQDGATWQPAPLADVPLLVFTEAMRDVDLFVGVTSIATDPQWADRGEDRFRDYWHSTVVGALTPSAEVRRDALARLLPRMAIAGRVTLADRYLHVRGNLRGYRIHLGSGNIMMEPNDAYLCIVPARGGTGRLHLPFEDDPMLSTILSKAIMLAADDTITDPTVLRQLAS
;
A
#
# COMPACT_ATOMS: atom_id res chain seq x y z
N MET A 1 -2.70 36.87 -12.48
CA MET A 1 -3.73 35.84 -12.22
C MET A 1 -4.01 35.10 -13.52
N THR A 2 -3.27 34.04 -13.80
CA THR A 2 -3.54 33.17 -14.96
C THR A 2 -4.70 32.25 -14.59
N SER A 3 -5.90 32.55 -15.08
CA SER A 3 -7.06 31.67 -14.98
C SER A 3 -6.68 30.31 -15.58
N SER A 4 -6.72 29.23 -14.80
CA SER A 4 -6.54 27.89 -15.36
C SER A 4 -7.70 27.61 -16.31
N LEU A 5 -7.38 27.23 -17.55
CA LEU A 5 -8.39 26.88 -18.53
C LEU A 5 -8.97 25.51 -18.17
N LYS A 6 -10.30 25.41 -18.05
CA LYS A 6 -11.01 24.14 -17.76
C LYS A 6 -10.82 23.06 -18.85
N GLY A 7 -10.26 23.42 -19.99
CA GLY A 7 -9.94 22.50 -21.07
C GLY A 7 -9.28 23.23 -22.24
N VAL A 8 -8.86 22.46 -23.24
CA VAL A 8 -8.23 23.01 -24.44
C VAL A 8 -9.24 23.89 -25.20
N PRO A 9 -8.93 25.16 -25.50
CA PRO A 9 -9.79 26.06 -26.28
C PRO A 9 -10.21 25.47 -27.62
N VAL A 10 -11.45 25.74 -28.04
CA VAL A 10 -12.02 25.23 -29.32
C VAL A 10 -11.16 25.67 -30.51
N ALA A 11 -10.74 26.93 -30.54
CA ALA A 11 -9.89 27.47 -31.60
C ALA A 11 -8.60 26.64 -31.81
N LEU A 12 -7.96 26.16 -30.73
CA LEU A 12 -6.75 25.32 -30.83
C LEU A 12 -7.05 23.89 -31.28
N LYS A 13 -8.24 23.36 -30.94
CA LYS A 13 -8.68 22.05 -31.44
C LYS A 13 -8.93 22.06 -32.94
N GLU A 14 -9.37 23.19 -33.48
CA GLU A 14 -9.69 23.34 -34.91
C GLU A 14 -8.46 23.71 -35.75
N THR A 15 -7.59 24.58 -35.24
CA THR A 15 -6.45 25.12 -36.00
C THR A 15 -5.16 24.31 -35.85
N HIS A 16 -4.99 23.57 -34.75
CA HIS A 16 -3.75 22.85 -34.41
C HIS A 16 -4.03 21.42 -33.92
N ALA A 17 -5.01 20.75 -34.55
CA ALA A 17 -5.47 19.42 -34.12
C ALA A 17 -4.35 18.38 -34.02
N ASP A 18 -3.43 18.36 -34.99
CA ASP A 18 -2.33 17.39 -35.05
C ASP A 18 -1.27 17.66 -33.98
N GLU A 19 -0.85 18.92 -33.79
CA GLU A 19 0.07 19.30 -32.71
C GLU A 19 -0.53 19.00 -31.33
N LEU A 20 -1.84 19.27 -31.16
CA LEU A 20 -2.55 18.95 -29.93
C LEU A 20 -2.58 17.44 -29.67
N LYS A 21 -2.75 16.63 -30.72
CA LYS A 21 -2.68 15.17 -30.61
C LYS A 21 -1.27 14.71 -30.21
N GLN A 22 -0.23 15.23 -30.85
CA GLN A 22 1.16 14.90 -30.50
C GLN A 22 1.48 15.26 -29.05
N LEU A 23 1.05 16.44 -28.57
CA LEU A 23 1.21 16.85 -27.18
C LEU A 23 0.47 15.93 -26.21
N ARG A 24 -0.76 15.53 -26.53
CA ARG A 24 -1.55 14.59 -25.70
C ARG A 24 -0.91 13.22 -25.62
N ASP A 25 -0.43 12.71 -26.75
CA ASP A 25 0.25 11.42 -26.83
C ASP A 25 1.57 11.47 -26.05
N GLY A 26 2.31 12.59 -26.14
CA GLY A 26 3.51 12.84 -25.34
C GLY A 26 3.22 12.85 -23.82
N VAL A 27 2.19 13.58 -23.37
CA VAL A 27 1.77 13.59 -21.96
C VAL A 27 1.35 12.19 -21.49
N LYS A 28 0.61 11.45 -22.32
CA LYS A 28 0.21 10.06 -22.01
C LYS A 28 1.43 9.16 -21.86
N GLY A 29 2.41 9.29 -22.76
CA GLY A 29 3.68 8.58 -22.70
C GLY A 29 4.44 8.88 -21.41
N ILE A 30 4.62 10.17 -21.08
CA ILE A 30 5.31 10.62 -19.86
C ILE A 30 4.62 10.08 -18.60
N ASN A 31 3.29 10.15 -18.52
CA ASN A 31 2.54 9.62 -17.37
C ASN A 31 2.69 8.10 -17.21
N ALA A 32 2.73 7.35 -18.32
CA ALA A 32 2.99 5.92 -18.28
C ALA A 32 4.42 5.64 -17.78
N THR A 33 5.42 6.37 -18.29
CA THR A 33 6.81 6.24 -17.84
C THR A 33 6.96 6.61 -16.37
N LEU A 34 6.33 7.70 -15.91
CA LEU A 34 6.30 8.09 -14.51
C LEU A 34 5.70 6.99 -13.62
N THR A 35 4.60 6.37 -14.04
CA THR A 35 3.96 5.29 -13.27
C THR A 35 4.86 4.07 -13.16
N ALA A 36 5.46 3.63 -14.28
CA ALA A 36 6.40 2.52 -14.30
C ALA A 36 7.65 2.81 -13.47
N GLU A 37 8.17 4.04 -13.56
CA GLU A 37 9.36 4.47 -12.83
C GLU A 37 9.11 4.55 -11.32
N ARG A 38 7.91 4.97 -10.90
CA ARG A 38 7.49 4.93 -9.49
C ARG A 38 7.56 3.51 -8.93
N GLN A 39 7.00 2.54 -9.68
CA GLN A 39 7.03 1.12 -9.31
C GLN A 39 8.45 0.57 -9.28
N ARG A 40 9.29 0.94 -10.25
CA ARG A 40 10.71 0.55 -10.31
C ARG A 40 11.49 1.06 -9.10
N VAL A 41 11.31 2.33 -8.73
CA VAL A 41 11.98 2.93 -7.57
C VAL A 41 11.46 2.31 -6.26
N GLU A 42 10.15 2.05 -6.14
CA GLU A 42 9.61 1.36 -4.96
C GLU A 42 10.17 -0.06 -4.80
N ALA A 43 10.35 -0.80 -5.89
CA ALA A 43 10.89 -2.17 -5.85
C ALA A 43 12.31 -2.25 -5.26
N LEU A 44 13.08 -1.14 -5.32
CA LEU A 44 14.41 -1.04 -4.70
C LEU A 44 14.36 -1.15 -3.17
N LEU A 45 13.21 -0.94 -2.52
CA LEU A 45 13.06 -1.12 -1.06
C LEU A 45 13.27 -2.57 -0.63
N SER A 46 13.08 -3.54 -1.54
CA SER A 46 13.41 -4.94 -1.28
C SER A 46 14.90 -5.26 -1.50
N GLU A 47 15.67 -4.32 -2.05
CA GLU A 47 17.09 -4.47 -2.37
C GLU A 47 17.95 -3.76 -1.32
N ALA A 48 18.99 -4.45 -0.83
CA ALA A 48 20.05 -3.81 -0.06
C ALA A 48 21.06 -3.08 -0.97
N ARG A 49 20.57 -2.40 -2.02
CA ARG A 49 21.42 -1.79 -3.05
C ARG A 49 22.03 -0.48 -2.55
N THR A 50 23.32 -0.30 -2.86
CA THR A 50 24.07 0.93 -2.61
C THR A 50 24.61 1.48 -3.92
N TRP A 51 24.63 2.80 -4.05
CA TRP A 51 25.20 3.53 -5.18
C TRP A 51 26.37 4.38 -4.74
N ALA A 52 27.34 4.61 -5.63
CA ALA A 52 28.29 5.69 -5.46
C ALA A 52 27.55 7.04 -5.55
N TYR A 53 28.02 8.06 -4.84
CA TYR A 53 27.41 9.39 -4.84
C TYR A 53 27.13 9.95 -6.26
N PRO A 54 28.08 9.91 -7.24
CA PRO A 54 27.81 10.44 -8.59
C PRO A 54 26.70 9.67 -9.34
N ASP A 55 26.60 8.36 -9.11
CA ASP A 55 25.52 7.54 -9.67
C ASP A 55 24.17 7.87 -9.05
N TRP A 56 24.13 8.13 -7.74
CA TRP A 56 22.91 8.53 -7.06
C TRP A 56 22.38 9.85 -7.59
N VAL A 57 23.24 10.87 -7.69
CA VAL A 57 22.89 12.20 -8.22
C VAL A 57 22.34 12.09 -9.63
N SER A 58 23.10 11.51 -10.56
CA SER A 58 22.72 11.44 -11.97
C SER A 58 21.44 10.62 -12.22
N ARG A 59 21.20 9.56 -11.45
CA ARG A 59 20.07 8.64 -11.69
C ARG A 59 18.80 9.01 -10.93
N PHE A 60 18.92 9.59 -9.73
CA PHE A 60 17.77 9.79 -8.84
C PHE A 60 17.49 11.24 -8.50
N LEU A 61 18.43 12.16 -8.71
CA LEU A 61 18.22 13.58 -8.44
C LEU A 61 18.11 14.37 -9.74
N ASP A 62 19.10 14.30 -10.62
CA ASP A 62 19.14 15.14 -11.83
C ASP A 62 18.31 14.59 -12.99
N HIS A 63 18.04 13.28 -12.98
CA HIS A 63 17.27 12.66 -14.05
C HIS A 63 15.85 13.27 -14.16
N PRO A 64 15.39 13.69 -15.34
CA PRO A 64 14.16 14.48 -15.50
C PRO A 64 12.87 13.74 -15.08
N ILE A 65 12.87 12.41 -15.13
CA ILE A 65 11.71 11.59 -14.73
C ILE A 65 11.88 11.13 -13.28
N THR A 66 12.87 10.28 -13.01
CA THR A 66 13.19 9.72 -11.68
C THR A 66 13.46 10.78 -10.62
N GLY A 67 14.05 11.93 -10.98
CA GLY A 67 14.28 13.07 -10.10
C GLY A 67 13.01 13.61 -9.45
N THR A 68 11.86 13.49 -10.13
CA THR A 68 10.55 13.84 -9.56
C THR A 68 10.16 12.97 -8.36
N TYR A 69 10.76 11.79 -8.22
CA TYR A 69 10.55 10.88 -7.10
C TYR A 69 11.71 10.92 -6.11
N GLY A 70 12.95 10.78 -6.60
CA GLY A 70 14.13 10.66 -5.75
C GLY A 70 14.32 11.85 -4.80
N ARG A 71 14.02 13.07 -5.25
CA ARG A 71 14.08 14.29 -4.42
C ARG A 71 13.06 14.33 -3.27
N ARG A 72 12.03 13.48 -3.30
CA ARG A 72 10.96 13.39 -2.28
C ARG A 72 11.09 12.15 -1.38
N LEU A 73 12.17 11.40 -1.53
CA LEU A 73 12.46 10.19 -0.75
C LEU A 73 13.56 10.47 0.28
N ILE A 74 13.52 9.73 1.37
CA ILE A 74 14.56 9.71 2.41
C ILE A 74 15.66 8.76 1.92
N TRP A 75 16.91 9.20 2.03
CA TRP A 75 18.09 8.43 1.66
C TRP A 75 19.01 8.28 2.86
N GLU A 76 19.92 7.31 2.80
CA GLU A 76 21.00 7.17 3.75
C GLU A 76 22.34 7.33 3.04
N THR A 77 23.28 8.03 3.66
CA THR A 77 24.66 8.12 3.18
C THR A 77 25.65 7.60 4.22
N SER A 78 26.79 7.10 3.74
CA SER A 78 27.88 6.57 4.57
C SER A 78 29.21 6.81 3.88
N THR A 79 30.27 7.00 4.69
CA THR A 79 31.67 7.08 4.23
C THR A 79 32.43 5.77 4.41
N ASP A 80 31.93 4.86 5.25
CA ASP A 80 32.62 3.61 5.62
C ASP A 80 31.78 2.35 5.34
N GLY A 81 30.53 2.53 4.91
CA GLY A 81 29.56 1.49 4.65
C GLY A 81 28.94 0.87 5.90
N ARG A 82 29.30 1.32 7.11
CA ARG A 82 28.82 0.79 8.39
C ARG A 82 27.91 1.78 9.10
N ASP A 83 28.35 3.03 9.24
CA ASP A 83 27.56 4.08 9.87
C ASP A 83 26.81 4.86 8.80
N TRP A 84 25.49 4.86 8.92
CA TRP A 84 24.59 5.46 7.93
C TRP A 84 23.83 6.63 8.54
N SER A 85 23.82 7.76 7.84
CA SER A 85 23.04 8.95 8.21
C SER A 85 21.86 9.09 7.27
N ALA A 86 20.65 9.19 7.81
CA ALA A 86 19.43 9.38 7.03
C ALA A 86 19.17 10.87 6.76
N GLY A 87 18.63 11.20 5.58
CA GLY A 87 18.32 12.58 5.20
C GLY A 87 17.43 12.71 3.97
N LEU A 88 16.84 13.89 3.78
CA LEU A 88 16.17 14.26 2.53
C LEU A 88 17.17 14.99 1.62
N PRO A 89 17.10 14.81 0.28
CA PRO A 89 17.97 15.54 -0.65
C PRO A 89 17.84 17.05 -0.46
N TRP A 90 18.98 17.73 -0.42
CA TRP A 90 19.08 19.18 -0.26
C TRP A 90 20.16 19.71 -1.21
N GLU A 91 19.90 20.84 -1.86
CA GLU A 91 20.86 21.54 -2.70
C GLU A 91 21.72 22.46 -1.83
N ASP A 92 23.04 22.21 -1.83
CA ASP A 92 24.06 23.00 -1.14
C ASP A 92 24.93 23.68 -2.20
N GLY A 93 24.48 24.84 -2.67
CA GLY A 93 25.05 25.49 -3.85
C GLY A 93 24.74 24.69 -5.13
N ASP A 94 25.78 24.30 -5.87
CA ASP A 94 25.67 23.51 -7.11
C ASP A 94 25.78 21.99 -6.86
N GLU A 95 25.84 21.54 -5.60
CA GLU A 95 25.95 20.13 -5.25
C GLU A 95 24.73 19.64 -4.48
N TRP A 96 24.46 18.33 -4.62
CA TRP A 96 23.48 17.65 -3.79
C TRP A 96 24.10 17.12 -2.50
N THR A 97 23.35 17.18 -1.41
CA THR A 97 23.63 16.45 -0.17
C THR A 97 22.33 15.89 0.38
N ILE A 98 22.39 15.25 1.55
CA ILE A 98 21.18 14.91 2.31
C ILE A 98 21.16 15.70 3.61
N ALA A 99 20.02 16.24 3.98
CA ALA A 99 19.82 16.95 5.24
C ALA A 99 19.08 16.06 6.23
N GLY A 100 19.67 15.85 7.40
CA GLY A 100 19.10 15.07 8.50
C GLY A 100 17.88 15.74 9.15
N LEU A 101 17.31 15.07 10.15
CA LEU A 101 16.18 15.60 10.94
C LEU A 101 16.53 16.88 11.72
N ASP A 102 17.81 17.06 12.06
CA ASP A 102 18.36 18.28 12.68
C ASP A 102 18.66 19.40 11.66
N GLY A 103 18.40 19.15 10.38
CA GLY A 103 18.68 20.06 9.27
C GLY A 103 20.14 20.14 8.87
N ARG A 104 21.04 19.34 9.47
CA ARG A 104 22.46 19.35 9.12
C ARG A 104 22.73 18.51 7.87
N PRO A 105 23.62 18.96 6.98
CA PRO A 105 24.02 18.18 5.82
C PRO A 105 24.87 16.98 6.25
N ALA A 106 24.63 15.83 5.63
CA ALA A 106 25.44 14.64 5.74
C ALA A 106 25.97 14.26 4.35
N ARG A 107 27.27 14.01 4.26
CA ARG A 107 27.96 13.68 3.01
C ARG A 107 28.68 12.33 3.17
N GLY A 108 28.59 11.51 2.13
CA GLY A 108 29.25 10.22 2.05
C GLY A 108 29.43 9.80 0.60
N ASP A 109 30.30 8.84 0.35
CA ASP A 109 30.61 8.33 -0.98
C ASP A 109 29.62 7.23 -1.42
N ARG A 110 28.89 6.65 -0.46
CA ARG A 110 27.86 5.63 -0.67
C ARG A 110 26.49 6.16 -0.27
N VAL A 111 25.49 5.82 -1.08
CA VAL A 111 24.10 6.19 -0.84
C VAL A 111 23.20 4.98 -1.02
N ARG A 112 22.17 4.84 -0.19
CA ARG A 112 21.10 3.84 -0.35
C ARG A 112 19.75 4.43 0.01
N LEU A 113 18.68 3.75 -0.40
CA LEU A 113 17.32 4.16 -0.05
C LEU A 113 17.04 3.82 1.42
N TRP A 114 16.53 4.79 2.18
CA TRP A 114 16.17 4.57 3.59
C TRP A 114 14.95 3.65 3.70
N HIS A 115 14.96 2.77 4.70
CA HIS A 115 13.85 1.87 5.01
C HIS A 115 13.65 1.76 6.53
N PRO A 116 12.41 1.85 7.05
CA PRO A 116 12.16 1.86 8.50
C PRO A 116 12.64 0.60 9.23
N ILE A 117 12.72 -0.54 8.55
CA ILE A 117 13.31 -1.78 9.13
C ILE A 117 14.77 -1.62 9.60
N ARG A 118 15.49 -0.61 9.11
CA ARG A 118 16.86 -0.30 9.52
C ARG A 118 16.93 0.83 10.55
N ALA A 119 15.81 1.50 10.82
CA ALA A 119 15.74 2.67 11.68
C ALA A 119 15.11 2.30 13.03
N GLY A 120 15.45 3.07 14.05
CA GLY A 120 14.75 3.00 15.33
C GLY A 120 13.30 3.51 15.21
N VAL A 121 12.48 3.16 16.21
CA VAL A 121 11.10 3.66 16.31
C VAL A 121 11.07 5.19 16.37
N ASP A 122 11.90 5.80 17.21
CA ASP A 122 11.93 7.26 17.38
C ASP A 122 12.33 7.99 16.10
N GLU A 123 13.34 7.48 15.37
CA GLU A 123 13.76 8.03 14.09
C GLU A 123 12.62 7.94 13.05
N THR A 124 11.96 6.78 12.98
CA THR A 124 10.81 6.58 12.08
C THR A 124 9.68 7.56 12.39
N LEU A 125 9.34 7.75 13.66
CA LEU A 125 8.31 8.70 14.09
C LEU A 125 8.71 10.16 13.77
N ALA A 126 9.97 10.51 13.95
CA ALA A 126 10.48 11.84 13.61
C ALA A 126 10.44 12.10 12.10
N TRP A 127 10.76 11.11 11.26
CA TRP A 127 10.60 11.21 9.81
C TRP A 127 9.14 11.39 9.40
N ARG A 128 8.20 10.67 10.03
CA ARG A 128 6.75 10.86 9.79
C ARG A 128 6.31 12.27 10.09
N GLU A 129 6.73 12.83 11.23
CA GLU A 129 6.44 14.23 11.56
C GLU A 129 7.07 15.21 10.59
N ARG A 130 8.34 15.00 10.19
CA ARG A 130 9.02 15.85 9.23
C ARG A 130 8.32 15.88 7.88
N VAL A 131 7.93 14.71 7.35
CA VAL A 131 7.16 14.60 6.09
C VAL A 131 5.85 15.38 6.17
N LEU A 132 5.11 15.25 7.27
CA LEU A 132 3.85 15.98 7.48
C LEU A 132 4.06 17.49 7.63
N ALA A 133 5.02 17.90 8.48
CA ALA A 133 5.28 19.30 8.79
C ALA A 133 5.77 20.10 7.56
N THR A 134 6.49 19.44 6.66
CA THR A 134 6.97 20.05 5.40
C THR A 134 5.94 20.05 4.28
N GLY A 135 4.80 19.36 4.47
CA GLY A 135 3.82 19.15 3.39
C GLY A 135 4.34 18.24 2.27
N LEU A 136 5.45 17.53 2.49
CA LEU A 136 6.06 16.64 1.50
C LEU A 136 5.14 15.46 1.20
N THR A 137 4.86 15.20 -0.08
CA THR A 137 4.15 13.99 -0.53
C THR A 137 5.14 13.00 -1.13
N GLN A 138 5.34 11.88 -0.44
CA GLN A 138 6.20 10.80 -0.92
C GLN A 138 5.53 10.01 -2.07
N PRO A 139 6.28 9.56 -3.09
CA PRO A 139 5.71 8.83 -4.23
C PRO A 139 5.13 7.45 -3.85
N PHE A 140 5.50 6.93 -2.70
CA PHE A 140 4.95 5.74 -2.06
C PHE A 140 5.16 5.86 -0.54
N LYS A 141 4.55 4.98 0.25
CA LYS A 141 4.82 4.95 1.69
C LYS A 141 6.28 4.59 1.94
N GLN A 142 7.08 5.54 2.42
CA GLN A 142 8.44 5.27 2.88
C GLN A 142 8.54 5.53 4.39
N ALA A 143 8.31 6.76 4.87
CA ALA A 143 8.29 7.07 6.31
C ALA A 143 7.13 6.37 7.04
N PHE A 144 6.00 6.22 6.34
CA PHE A 144 4.82 5.49 6.80
C PHE A 144 4.82 4.04 6.28
N ARG A 145 5.98 3.46 5.98
CA ARG A 145 6.02 2.09 5.49
C ARG A 145 5.84 1.10 6.64
N GLU A 146 4.98 0.13 6.42
CA GLU A 146 4.74 -1.01 7.29
C GLU A 146 6.01 -1.89 7.37
N VAL A 147 6.33 -2.39 8.57
CA VAL A 147 7.46 -3.30 8.79
C VAL A 147 6.91 -4.64 9.30
N TYR A 148 7.32 -5.73 8.66
CA TYR A 148 6.97 -7.09 9.05
C TYR A 148 8.24 -7.83 9.47
N LEU A 149 8.29 -8.23 10.74
CA LEU A 149 9.32 -9.11 11.29
C LEU A 149 8.77 -10.53 11.38
N LEU A 150 9.68 -11.51 11.45
CA LEU A 150 9.31 -12.89 11.73
C LEU A 150 8.66 -13.00 13.11
N THR A 151 7.59 -13.77 13.16
CA THR A 151 6.88 -14.10 14.40
C THR A 151 7.30 -15.47 14.91
N PRO A 152 7.12 -15.76 16.21
CA PRO A 152 7.38 -17.10 16.76
C PRO A 152 6.58 -18.22 16.08
N ALA A 153 5.42 -17.91 15.47
CA ALA A 153 4.66 -18.87 14.69
C ALA A 153 5.37 -19.25 13.39
N GLU A 154 5.95 -18.26 12.71
CA GLU A 154 6.71 -18.45 11.46
C GLU A 154 8.08 -19.10 11.70
N GLU A 155 8.69 -18.88 12.87
CA GLU A 155 9.88 -19.61 13.29
C GLU A 155 9.61 -21.11 13.43
N ARG A 156 8.40 -21.50 13.87
CA ARG A 156 7.99 -22.91 14.00
C ARG A 156 7.65 -23.54 12.65
N THR A 157 6.84 -22.88 11.83
CA THR A 157 6.46 -23.42 10.50
C THR A 157 7.65 -23.46 9.54
N SER A 158 8.65 -22.61 9.77
CA SER A 158 9.94 -22.54 9.08
C SER A 158 9.87 -22.23 7.58
N SER A 159 9.13 -22.98 6.78
CA SER A 159 9.10 -22.88 5.32
C SER A 159 7.94 -22.06 4.73
N TYR A 160 6.99 -21.61 5.56
CA TYR A 160 5.84 -20.83 5.13
C TYR A 160 5.26 -19.96 6.26
N SER A 161 4.56 -18.89 5.89
CA SER A 161 3.78 -18.07 6.81
C SER A 161 2.28 -18.27 6.58
N ASN A 162 1.55 -18.54 7.66
CA ASN A 162 0.08 -18.58 7.67
C ASN A 162 -0.55 -17.23 8.03
N ARG A 163 0.23 -16.15 8.17
CA ARG A 163 -0.23 -14.84 8.66
C ARG A 163 -1.43 -14.25 7.89
N PHE A 164 -1.57 -14.66 6.63
CA PHE A 164 -2.60 -14.18 5.72
C PHE A 164 -3.49 -15.31 5.18
N ALA A 165 -3.43 -16.49 5.80
CA ALA A 165 -4.26 -17.63 5.44
C ALA A 165 -5.67 -17.50 6.01
N ALA A 166 -6.61 -18.32 5.50
CA ALA A 166 -8.00 -18.38 5.95
C ALA A 166 -8.81 -17.09 5.74
N HIS A 167 -8.50 -16.29 4.73
CA HIS A 167 -9.35 -15.16 4.31
C HIS A 167 -10.13 -15.48 3.05
N ILE A 168 -11.42 -15.14 3.02
CA ILE A 168 -12.22 -15.11 1.79
C ILE A 168 -12.08 -13.72 1.18
N LEU A 169 -11.56 -13.63 -0.04
CA LEU A 169 -11.35 -12.40 -0.79
C LEU A 169 -12.32 -12.27 -1.96
N ARG A 170 -12.65 -11.04 -2.35
CA ARG A 170 -13.25 -10.75 -3.67
C ARG A 170 -12.20 -10.96 -4.76
N TYR A 171 -12.25 -12.09 -5.47
CA TYR A 171 -11.15 -12.54 -6.32
C TYR A 171 -10.82 -11.58 -7.46
N ARG A 172 -11.82 -11.09 -8.21
CA ARG A 172 -11.59 -10.14 -9.31
C ARG A 172 -10.82 -8.89 -8.85
N GLN A 173 -11.13 -8.39 -7.66
CA GLN A 173 -10.45 -7.25 -7.06
C GLN A 173 -9.04 -7.61 -6.58
N ALA A 174 -8.88 -8.77 -5.93
CA ALA A 174 -7.58 -9.27 -5.48
C ALA A 174 -6.63 -9.50 -6.65
N ASN A 175 -7.09 -10.17 -7.72
CA ASN A 175 -6.30 -10.44 -8.93
C ASN A 175 -5.85 -9.14 -9.63
N ALA A 176 -6.74 -8.15 -9.73
CA ALA A 176 -6.38 -6.84 -10.27
C ALA A 176 -5.31 -6.13 -9.43
N LEU A 177 -5.42 -6.20 -8.09
CA LEU A 177 -4.47 -5.58 -7.17
C LEU A 177 -3.10 -6.28 -7.17
N MET A 178 -3.09 -7.62 -7.23
CA MET A 178 -1.87 -8.43 -7.40
C MET A 178 -1.13 -8.03 -8.67
N ARG A 179 -1.83 -7.98 -9.81
CA ARG A 179 -1.24 -7.53 -11.09
C ARG A 179 -0.72 -6.09 -11.03
N ALA A 180 -1.46 -5.18 -10.40
CA ALA A 180 -1.03 -3.79 -10.23
C ALA A 180 0.24 -3.65 -9.37
N ARG A 181 0.52 -4.60 -8.48
CA ARG A 181 1.74 -4.71 -7.68
C ARG A 181 2.85 -5.53 -8.34
N GLY A 182 2.65 -6.01 -9.57
CA GLY A 182 3.62 -6.81 -10.32
C GLY A 182 3.66 -8.29 -9.93
N TRP A 183 2.64 -8.79 -9.22
CA TRP A 183 2.49 -10.21 -8.96
C TRP A 183 1.82 -10.91 -10.16
N GLN A 184 2.31 -12.10 -10.48
CA GLN A 184 1.82 -12.94 -11.56
C GLN A 184 1.10 -14.14 -10.99
N ALA A 185 -0.15 -14.36 -11.41
CA ALA A 185 -0.96 -15.49 -10.97
C ALA A 185 -1.75 -16.06 -12.16
N GLY A 186 -1.94 -17.38 -12.16
CA GLY A 186 -2.98 -17.99 -12.99
C GLY A 186 -4.34 -17.43 -12.58
N TYR A 187 -5.22 -17.20 -13.55
CA TYR A 187 -6.60 -16.82 -13.21
C TYR A 187 -7.31 -18.07 -12.70
N LEU A 188 -7.99 -17.98 -11.57
CA LEU A 188 -8.78 -19.09 -11.02
C LEU A 188 -9.97 -19.41 -11.92
N GLY A 189 -10.46 -20.64 -11.86
CA GLY A 189 -11.74 -21.03 -12.44
C GLY A 189 -12.00 -22.52 -12.35
N THR A 190 -13.16 -22.93 -12.85
CA THR A 190 -13.73 -24.26 -12.65
C THR A 190 -13.24 -25.29 -13.68
N TRP A 191 -12.12 -25.03 -14.37
CA TRP A 191 -11.50 -25.99 -15.28
C TRP A 191 -10.43 -26.79 -14.55
N ASP A 192 -10.00 -27.93 -15.12
CA ASP A 192 -8.97 -28.76 -14.52
C ASP A 192 -7.66 -27.98 -14.30
N GLY A 193 -7.23 -27.91 -13.04
CA GLY A 193 -6.07 -27.12 -12.61
C GLY A 193 -6.31 -25.61 -12.48
N GLY A 194 -7.57 -25.15 -12.54
CA GLY A 194 -7.95 -23.75 -12.28
C GLY A 194 -8.40 -23.47 -10.84
N TYR A 195 -8.56 -24.50 -10.01
CA TYR A 195 -9.11 -24.38 -8.66
C TYR A 195 -8.14 -23.74 -7.65
N ASP A 196 -6.86 -23.75 -7.93
CA ASP A 196 -5.83 -23.14 -7.11
C ASP A 196 -4.84 -22.34 -7.93
N SER A 197 -4.21 -21.35 -7.31
CA SER A 197 -3.14 -20.59 -7.92
C SER A 197 -2.16 -20.06 -6.89
N GLU A 198 -0.93 -19.85 -7.34
CA GLU A 198 0.12 -19.21 -6.60
C GLU A 198 0.45 -17.89 -7.31
N ALA A 199 0.12 -16.77 -6.65
CA ALA A 199 0.61 -15.49 -7.12
C ALA A 199 2.09 -15.38 -6.76
N THR A 200 2.95 -15.03 -7.72
CA THR A 200 4.39 -14.93 -7.51
C THR A 200 4.96 -13.58 -7.92
N LYS A 201 6.01 -13.14 -7.23
CA LYS A 201 6.78 -11.94 -7.57
C LYS A 201 8.24 -12.10 -7.15
N LEU A 202 9.13 -11.47 -7.92
CA LEU A 202 10.56 -11.43 -7.63
C LEU A 202 10.92 -10.23 -6.75
N PHE A 203 11.84 -10.45 -5.81
CA PHE A 203 12.33 -9.48 -4.84
C PHE A 203 13.85 -9.58 -4.71
N GLY A 204 14.47 -8.59 -4.03
CA GLY A 204 15.90 -8.62 -3.74
C GLY A 204 16.77 -8.65 -5.00
N GLY A 205 16.40 -7.89 -6.02
CA GLY A 205 17.11 -7.82 -7.29
C GLY A 205 16.92 -9.05 -8.17
N GLY A 206 15.88 -9.85 -7.91
CA GLY A 206 15.56 -11.06 -8.67
C GLY A 206 16.04 -12.36 -8.02
N ALA A 207 16.82 -12.29 -6.93
CA ALA A 207 17.38 -13.47 -6.27
C ALA A 207 16.35 -14.26 -5.43
N TRP A 208 15.20 -13.66 -5.12
CA TRP A 208 14.17 -14.24 -4.27
C TRP A 208 12.81 -14.18 -4.95
N ARG A 209 12.04 -15.25 -4.81
CA ARG A 209 10.63 -15.33 -5.22
C ARG A 209 9.76 -15.48 -3.99
N ALA A 210 8.77 -14.61 -3.85
CA ALA A 210 7.69 -14.81 -2.91
C ALA A 210 6.46 -15.36 -3.64
N SER A 211 5.65 -16.12 -2.91
CA SER A 211 4.58 -16.95 -3.41
C SER A 211 3.38 -16.84 -2.48
N PHE A 212 2.21 -16.47 -2.99
CA PHE A 212 0.98 -16.33 -2.22
C PHE A 212 -0.10 -17.26 -2.77
N HIS A 213 -0.44 -18.27 -1.97
CA HIS A 213 -1.37 -19.31 -2.35
C HIS A 213 -2.82 -18.86 -2.13
N HIS A 214 -3.67 -19.13 -3.12
CA HIS A 214 -5.10 -18.85 -3.04
C HIS A 214 -5.89 -19.83 -3.91
N GLN A 215 -7.14 -20.07 -3.56
CA GLN A 215 -7.97 -21.11 -4.15
C GLN A 215 -9.38 -20.64 -4.39
N LEU A 216 -10.02 -21.19 -5.42
CA LEU A 216 -11.41 -20.95 -5.72
C LEU A 216 -12.27 -21.35 -4.53
N VAL A 217 -13.23 -20.48 -4.20
CA VAL A 217 -14.31 -20.83 -3.27
C VAL A 217 -15.48 -21.24 -4.15
N ASP A 218 -15.97 -22.46 -3.95
CA ASP A 218 -17.07 -23.00 -4.71
C ASP A 218 -18.33 -22.15 -4.54
N THR A 219 -19.08 -22.02 -5.64
CA THR A 219 -20.41 -21.43 -5.65
C THR A 219 -21.45 -22.53 -5.46
N ASP A 220 -22.52 -22.25 -4.72
CA ASP A 220 -23.61 -23.20 -4.54
C ASP A 220 -24.41 -23.45 -5.84
N ASP A 221 -24.27 -22.60 -6.87
CA ASP A 221 -24.85 -22.82 -8.19
C ASP A 221 -23.81 -23.44 -9.14
N PRO A 222 -23.94 -24.73 -9.50
CA PRO A 222 -23.01 -25.42 -10.39
C PRO A 222 -23.01 -24.90 -11.84
N ARG A 223 -23.86 -23.92 -12.16
CA ARG A 223 -23.91 -23.24 -13.47
C ARG A 223 -23.29 -21.84 -13.42
N ASP A 224 -22.85 -21.39 -12.26
CA ASP A 224 -22.11 -20.14 -12.12
C ASP A 224 -20.61 -20.38 -12.33
N TYR A 225 -20.15 -20.10 -13.54
CA TYR A 225 -18.73 -20.19 -13.91
C TYR A 225 -17.93 -18.93 -13.55
N ASP A 226 -18.57 -17.90 -12.99
CA ASP A 226 -17.86 -16.69 -12.58
C ASP A 226 -17.09 -16.91 -11.28
N VAL A 227 -15.82 -16.54 -11.28
CA VAL A 227 -15.01 -16.54 -10.06
C VAL A 227 -15.24 -15.27 -9.26
N HIS A 228 -16.08 -15.38 -8.24
CA HIS A 228 -16.39 -14.29 -7.32
C HIS A 228 -15.39 -14.19 -6.17
N TYR A 229 -15.03 -15.34 -5.59
CA TYR A 229 -14.29 -15.40 -4.33
C TYR A 229 -13.12 -16.38 -4.39
N CYS A 230 -12.11 -16.12 -3.57
CA CYS A 230 -11.05 -17.07 -3.30
C CYS A 230 -10.74 -17.14 -1.80
N SER A 231 -10.33 -18.32 -1.32
CA SER A 231 -9.76 -18.51 0.00
C SER A 231 -8.24 -18.37 -0.09
N THR A 232 -7.63 -17.77 0.93
CA THR A 232 -6.19 -17.56 1.00
C THR A 232 -5.50 -18.63 1.82
N ASP A 233 -4.26 -18.90 1.47
CA ASP A 233 -3.41 -19.87 2.13
C ASP A 233 -2.00 -19.27 2.33
N GLN A 234 -1.01 -20.12 2.48
CA GLN A 234 0.37 -19.81 2.83
C GLN A 234 1.04 -18.74 1.95
N VAL A 235 1.96 -18.00 2.59
CA VAL A 235 3.03 -17.27 1.90
C VAL A 235 4.34 -18.05 1.99
N ARG A 236 5.00 -18.28 0.86
CA ARG A 236 6.25 -19.05 0.75
C ARG A 236 7.33 -18.24 0.06
N PHE A 237 8.58 -18.63 0.29
CA PHE A 237 9.75 -18.01 -0.32
C PHE A 237 10.66 -19.07 -0.93
N ALA A 238 11.25 -18.72 -2.07
CA ALA A 238 12.26 -19.52 -2.71
C ALA A 238 13.45 -18.64 -3.13
N ARG A 239 14.65 -19.21 -3.03
CA ARG A 239 15.88 -18.58 -3.51
C ARG A 239 16.21 -19.10 -4.91
N GLN A 240 16.69 -18.21 -5.75
CA GLN A 240 17.17 -18.59 -7.08
C GLN A 240 18.45 -19.42 -6.95
N ASP A 241 18.45 -20.60 -7.56
CA ASP A 241 19.62 -21.45 -7.73
C ASP A 241 19.73 -21.88 -9.21
N GLY A 242 20.62 -21.21 -9.94
CA GLY A 242 20.73 -21.31 -11.39
C GLY A 242 19.41 -20.96 -12.09
N ALA A 243 18.84 -21.94 -12.80
CA ALA A 243 17.55 -21.83 -13.49
C ALA A 243 16.35 -22.31 -12.65
N THR A 244 16.58 -22.73 -11.41
CA THR A 244 15.55 -23.32 -10.53
C THR A 244 15.28 -22.45 -9.31
N TRP A 245 14.11 -22.67 -8.70
CA TRP A 245 13.70 -22.02 -7.46
C TRP A 245 13.71 -23.04 -6.34
N GLN A 246 14.58 -22.84 -5.35
CA GLN A 246 14.70 -23.72 -4.19
C GLN A 246 13.90 -23.13 -3.01
N PRO A 247 12.93 -23.86 -2.44
CA PRO A 247 12.24 -23.42 -1.23
C PRO A 247 13.24 -23.04 -0.14
N ALA A 248 12.99 -21.94 0.54
CA ALA A 248 13.88 -21.42 1.56
C ALA A 248 13.16 -21.29 2.90
N PRO A 249 13.83 -21.61 4.03
CA PRO A 249 13.35 -21.24 5.35
C PRO A 249 13.13 -19.73 5.45
N LEU A 250 12.06 -19.32 6.13
CA LEU A 250 11.72 -17.91 6.36
C LEU A 250 12.84 -17.16 7.09
N ALA A 251 13.58 -17.85 7.98
CA ALA A 251 14.73 -17.30 8.68
C ALA A 251 15.91 -16.92 7.76
N ASP A 252 16.01 -17.55 6.59
CA ASP A 252 17.08 -17.28 5.62
C ASP A 252 16.70 -16.16 4.63
N VAL A 253 15.43 -15.75 4.62
CA VAL A 253 14.93 -14.68 3.75
C VAL A 253 15.46 -13.33 4.25
N PRO A 254 16.10 -12.51 3.40
CA PRO A 254 16.55 -11.18 3.80
C PRO A 254 15.38 -10.35 4.33
N LEU A 255 15.60 -9.61 5.42
CA LEU A 255 14.57 -8.82 6.10
C LEU A 255 13.81 -7.87 5.14
N LEU A 256 14.52 -7.22 4.22
CA LEU A 256 13.90 -6.37 3.20
C LEU A 256 13.03 -7.16 2.21
N VAL A 257 13.41 -8.39 1.85
CA VAL A 257 12.58 -9.23 0.97
C VAL A 257 11.33 -9.66 1.72
N PHE A 258 11.47 -10.15 2.95
CA PHE A 258 10.36 -10.62 3.76
C PHE A 258 9.35 -9.49 4.02
N THR A 259 9.81 -8.34 4.53
CA THR A 259 8.90 -7.22 4.86
C THR A 259 8.14 -6.71 3.65
N GLU A 260 8.80 -6.60 2.50
CA GLU A 260 8.19 -6.05 1.28
C GLU A 260 7.19 -7.01 0.64
N ALA A 261 7.50 -8.31 0.65
CA ALA A 261 6.56 -9.33 0.18
C ALA A 261 5.32 -9.42 1.08
N MET A 262 5.52 -9.45 2.41
CA MET A 262 4.41 -9.52 3.37
C MET A 262 3.54 -8.26 3.33
N ARG A 263 4.13 -7.09 3.06
CA ARG A 263 3.41 -5.83 2.85
C ARG A 263 2.49 -5.87 1.63
N ASP A 264 2.95 -6.44 0.52
CA ASP A 264 2.12 -6.63 -0.67
C ASP A 264 0.94 -7.58 -0.37
N VAL A 265 1.18 -8.69 0.34
CA VAL A 265 0.12 -9.66 0.70
C VAL A 265 -0.89 -9.05 1.68
N ASP A 266 -0.44 -8.31 2.71
CA ASP A 266 -1.34 -7.59 3.63
C ASP A 266 -2.24 -6.61 2.88
N LEU A 267 -1.71 -5.92 1.87
CA LEU A 267 -2.53 -5.05 1.03
C LEU A 267 -3.63 -5.84 0.28
N PHE A 268 -3.32 -7.02 -0.26
CA PHE A 268 -4.30 -7.85 -0.95
C PHE A 268 -5.41 -8.26 -0.01
N VAL A 269 -5.06 -8.82 1.15
CA VAL A 269 -6.02 -9.29 2.15
C VAL A 269 -6.80 -8.13 2.75
N GLY A 270 -6.13 -7.08 3.22
CA GLY A 270 -6.76 -5.95 3.91
C GLY A 270 -7.76 -5.18 3.05
N VAL A 271 -7.55 -5.11 1.73
CA VAL A 271 -8.45 -4.42 0.80
C VAL A 271 -9.61 -5.30 0.33
N THR A 272 -9.41 -6.62 0.24
CA THR A 272 -10.34 -7.50 -0.49
C THR A 272 -11.01 -8.57 0.34
N SER A 273 -10.59 -8.76 1.59
CA SER A 273 -11.20 -9.72 2.52
C SER A 273 -12.61 -9.29 2.89
N ILE A 274 -13.53 -10.25 2.84
CA ILE A 274 -14.94 -10.08 3.23
C ILE A 274 -15.32 -10.91 4.45
N ALA A 275 -14.57 -11.98 4.72
CA ALA A 275 -14.77 -12.89 5.83
C ALA A 275 -13.50 -13.71 6.07
N THR A 276 -13.46 -14.41 7.20
CA THR A 276 -12.56 -15.55 7.41
C THR A 276 -13.21 -16.79 6.82
N ASP A 277 -12.41 -17.66 6.20
CA ASP A 277 -12.88 -18.91 5.59
C ASP A 277 -13.23 -19.92 6.68
N PRO A 278 -14.53 -20.28 6.87
CA PRO A 278 -14.97 -21.18 7.92
C PRO A 278 -14.49 -22.64 7.78
N GLN A 279 -13.96 -23.00 6.60
CA GLN A 279 -13.60 -24.36 6.22
C GLN A 279 -12.09 -24.52 5.99
N TRP A 280 -11.31 -23.44 6.15
CA TRP A 280 -9.87 -23.52 5.98
C TRP A 280 -9.26 -24.53 6.97
N ALA A 281 -8.37 -25.37 6.46
CA ALA A 281 -7.53 -26.24 7.27
C ALA A 281 -6.09 -26.00 6.86
N ASP A 282 -5.18 -25.93 7.82
CA ASP A 282 -3.76 -25.76 7.54
C ASP A 282 -3.27 -26.93 6.67
N ARG A 283 -2.82 -26.58 5.46
CA ARG A 283 -2.35 -27.56 4.46
C ARG A 283 -0.83 -27.73 4.48
N GLY A 284 -0.12 -27.15 5.46
CA GLY A 284 1.29 -27.39 5.71
C GLY A 284 1.57 -28.76 6.34
N GLU A 285 2.86 -29.08 6.53
CA GLU A 285 3.30 -30.34 7.18
C GLU A 285 2.96 -30.40 8.69
N ASP A 286 2.45 -29.32 9.28
CA ASP A 286 1.98 -29.25 10.67
C ASP A 286 0.56 -28.68 10.77
N ARG A 287 -0.32 -29.36 11.52
CA ARG A 287 -1.76 -29.02 11.61
C ARG A 287 -2.04 -28.03 12.74
N PHE A 288 -1.89 -26.72 12.51
CA PHE A 288 -2.27 -25.69 13.48
C PHE A 288 -3.76 -25.30 13.38
N ARG A 289 -4.62 -26.06 14.06
CA ARG A 289 -6.08 -25.80 14.14
C ARG A 289 -6.43 -24.54 14.95
N ASP A 290 -5.52 -24.07 15.81
CA ASP A 290 -5.76 -22.98 16.77
C ASP A 290 -5.60 -21.56 16.18
N TYR A 291 -4.99 -21.43 14.99
CA TYR A 291 -4.76 -20.12 14.35
C TYR A 291 -6.07 -19.36 14.07
N TRP A 292 -7.09 -20.13 13.71
CA TRP A 292 -8.42 -19.71 13.32
C TRP A 292 -9.21 -18.86 14.32
N HIS A 293 -9.05 -19.12 15.61
CA HIS A 293 -9.82 -18.41 16.64
C HIS A 293 -9.27 -17.01 16.95
N SER A 294 -8.08 -16.65 16.44
CA SER A 294 -7.39 -15.41 16.78
C SER A 294 -7.55 -14.29 15.73
N THR A 295 -7.82 -14.60 14.47
CA THR A 295 -7.76 -13.62 13.36
C THR A 295 -9.01 -12.73 13.23
N VAL A 296 -10.17 -13.17 13.75
CA VAL A 296 -11.42 -12.37 13.74
C VAL A 296 -11.51 -11.41 14.94
N VAL A 297 -10.71 -11.65 15.98
CA VAL A 297 -10.69 -10.87 17.24
C VAL A 297 -9.30 -10.25 17.51
N GLY A 298 -8.37 -10.38 16.55
CA GLY A 298 -6.96 -10.04 16.72
C GLY A 298 -6.62 -8.55 16.65
N ALA A 299 -5.37 -8.23 17.00
CA ALA A 299 -4.77 -6.90 16.90
C ALA A 299 -4.82 -6.36 15.46
N LEU A 300 -4.70 -5.03 15.30
CA LEU A 300 -4.62 -4.38 13.99
C LEU A 300 -3.46 -4.97 13.16
N THR A 301 -3.69 -5.18 11.85
CA THR A 301 -2.58 -5.48 10.94
C THR A 301 -1.60 -4.29 10.90
N PRO A 302 -0.30 -4.50 10.59
CA PRO A 302 0.66 -3.41 10.50
C PRO A 302 0.23 -2.28 9.56
N SER A 303 -0.48 -2.59 8.46
CA SER A 303 -1.05 -1.57 7.57
C SER A 303 -2.16 -0.76 8.23
N ALA A 304 -3.00 -1.37 9.05
CA ALA A 304 -4.02 -0.67 9.82
C ALA A 304 -3.42 0.16 10.98
N GLU A 305 -2.33 -0.29 11.61
CA GLU A 305 -1.59 0.49 12.60
C GLU A 305 -0.94 1.75 12.01
N VAL A 306 -0.23 1.60 10.87
CA VAL A 306 0.32 2.72 10.11
C VAL A 306 -0.79 3.71 9.72
N ARG A 307 -1.93 3.18 9.28
CA ARG A 307 -3.08 4.02 8.90
C ARG A 307 -3.66 4.75 10.10
N ARG A 308 -3.77 4.08 11.25
CA ARG A 308 -4.19 4.67 12.52
C ARG A 308 -3.25 5.83 12.91
N ASP A 309 -1.94 5.62 12.83
CA ASP A 309 -0.94 6.66 13.13
C ASP A 309 -1.03 7.85 12.15
N ALA A 310 -1.19 7.60 10.85
CA ALA A 310 -1.42 8.65 9.87
C ALA A 310 -2.71 9.45 10.19
N LEU A 311 -3.81 8.76 10.51
CA LEU A 311 -5.07 9.39 10.90
C LEU A 311 -4.93 10.23 12.18
N ALA A 312 -4.25 9.71 13.20
CA ALA A 312 -4.03 10.43 14.46
C ALA A 312 -3.32 11.78 14.24
N ARG A 313 -2.44 11.87 13.23
CA ARG A 313 -1.69 13.09 12.88
C ARG A 313 -2.43 14.00 11.89
N LEU A 314 -3.29 13.44 11.04
CA LEU A 314 -4.05 14.19 10.03
C LEU A 314 -5.34 14.79 10.60
N LEU A 315 -6.14 13.99 11.31
CA LEU A 315 -7.50 14.36 11.74
C LEU A 315 -7.56 15.65 12.58
N PRO A 316 -6.62 15.94 13.52
CA PRO A 316 -6.65 17.19 14.29
C PRO A 316 -6.52 18.46 13.44
N ARG A 317 -5.99 18.33 12.22
CA ARG A 317 -5.77 19.45 11.27
C ARG A 317 -6.91 19.58 10.27
N MET A 318 -7.92 18.73 10.34
CA MET A 318 -9.05 18.70 9.40
C MET A 318 -10.28 19.42 9.94
N ALA A 319 -11.13 19.92 9.05
CA ALA A 319 -12.38 20.57 9.43
C ALA A 319 -13.33 19.70 10.27
N ILE A 320 -13.21 18.37 10.16
CA ILE A 320 -14.03 17.40 10.90
C ILE A 320 -13.45 17.01 12.26
N ALA A 321 -12.36 17.63 12.73
CA ALA A 321 -11.65 17.24 13.97
C ALA A 321 -12.59 17.09 15.18
N GLY A 322 -13.53 18.03 15.38
CA GLY A 322 -14.53 17.99 16.47
C GLY A 322 -15.68 17.00 16.27
N ARG A 323 -15.64 16.19 15.21
CA ARG A 323 -16.65 15.18 14.86
C ARG A 323 -16.07 13.78 14.78
N VAL A 324 -14.76 13.60 15.00
CA VAL A 324 -14.11 12.31 14.85
C VAL A 324 -13.36 11.92 16.12
N THR A 325 -13.32 10.63 16.41
CA THR A 325 -12.53 10.08 17.51
C THR A 325 -11.93 8.76 17.07
N LEU A 326 -10.62 8.63 17.23
CA LEU A 326 -9.90 7.40 16.90
C LEU A 326 -9.90 6.50 18.12
N ALA A 327 -10.57 5.35 18.04
CA ALA A 327 -10.67 4.39 19.15
C ALA A 327 -10.33 2.99 18.66
N ASP A 328 -9.29 2.40 19.25
CA ASP A 328 -8.81 1.06 18.92
C ASP A 328 -8.68 0.84 17.40
N ARG A 329 -9.53 -0.01 16.80
CA ARG A 329 -9.57 -0.38 15.38
C ARG A 329 -10.59 0.40 14.53
N TYR A 330 -11.23 1.42 15.10
CA TYR A 330 -12.26 2.21 14.45
C TYR A 330 -11.94 3.70 14.46
N LEU A 331 -12.34 4.38 13.39
CA LEU A 331 -12.57 5.81 13.37
C LEU A 331 -14.06 6.04 13.65
N HIS A 332 -14.38 6.56 14.82
CA HIS A 332 -15.73 7.01 15.15
C HIS A 332 -15.97 8.37 14.51
N VAL A 333 -17.14 8.54 13.89
CA VAL A 333 -17.56 9.76 13.22
C VAL A 333 -18.96 10.13 13.71
N ARG A 334 -19.10 11.33 14.25
CA ARG A 334 -20.37 11.93 14.64
C ARG A 334 -20.92 12.74 13.45
N GLY A 335 -21.94 12.21 12.80
CA GLY A 335 -22.75 12.94 11.82
C GLY A 335 -23.75 13.88 12.48
N ASN A 336 -24.55 14.56 11.66
CA ASN A 336 -25.70 15.35 12.07
C ASN A 336 -26.94 14.47 12.30
N LEU A 337 -27.04 13.31 11.63
CA LEU A 337 -28.16 12.37 11.77
C LEU A 337 -27.83 11.17 12.67
N ARG A 338 -26.64 10.57 12.52
CA ARG A 338 -26.22 9.36 13.29
C ARG A 338 -24.74 9.39 13.69
N GLY A 339 -24.37 8.46 14.57
CA GLY A 339 -22.97 8.07 14.81
C GLY A 339 -22.55 6.95 13.87
N TYR A 340 -21.25 6.89 13.53
CA TYR A 340 -20.69 5.88 12.63
C TYR A 340 -19.34 5.39 13.15
N ARG A 341 -19.01 4.13 12.87
CA ARG A 341 -17.69 3.53 13.11
C ARG A 341 -17.13 3.00 11.80
N ILE A 342 -15.97 3.52 11.39
CA ILE A 342 -15.27 3.08 10.18
C ILE A 342 -14.10 2.19 10.59
N HIS A 343 -14.09 0.93 10.15
CA HIS A 343 -13.00 -0.01 10.44
C HIS A 343 -11.70 0.39 9.72
N LEU A 344 -10.59 0.48 10.45
CA LEU A 344 -9.32 0.98 9.90
C LEU A 344 -8.65 0.03 8.90
N GLY A 345 -8.97 -1.26 8.94
CA GLY A 345 -8.44 -2.26 8.00
C GLY A 345 -9.22 -2.30 6.68
N SER A 346 -10.54 -2.40 6.75
CA SER A 346 -11.43 -2.66 5.60
C SER A 346 -12.18 -1.42 5.09
N GLY A 347 -12.20 -0.34 5.87
CA GLY A 347 -13.02 0.84 5.58
C GLY A 347 -14.53 0.61 5.70
N ASN A 348 -14.94 -0.54 6.25
CA ASN A 348 -16.34 -0.89 6.51
C ASN A 348 -16.97 0.06 7.52
N ILE A 349 -18.25 0.37 7.33
CA ILE A 349 -18.95 1.37 8.14
C ILE A 349 -20.08 0.66 8.89
N MET A 350 -20.16 0.90 10.19
CA MET A 350 -21.28 0.51 11.04
C MET A 350 -21.95 1.77 11.57
N MET A 351 -23.27 1.81 11.54
CA MET A 351 -24.08 2.90 12.10
C MET A 351 -24.37 2.62 13.57
N GLU A 352 -24.14 3.61 14.42
CA GLU A 352 -24.50 3.56 15.83
C GLU A 352 -25.97 4.00 16.02
N PRO A 353 -26.69 3.45 17.02
CA PRO A 353 -26.22 2.51 18.04
C PRO A 353 -26.44 1.02 17.70
N ASN A 354 -27.09 0.68 16.59
CA ASN A 354 -27.52 -0.69 16.27
C ASN A 354 -26.49 -1.51 15.47
N ASP A 355 -25.30 -0.97 15.24
CA ASP A 355 -24.22 -1.55 14.43
C ASP A 355 -24.65 -1.99 13.03
N ALA A 356 -25.69 -1.36 12.48
CA ALA A 356 -26.18 -1.65 11.14
C ALA A 356 -25.12 -1.28 10.10
N TYR A 357 -24.82 -2.20 9.20
CA TYR A 357 -23.82 -2.00 8.16
C TYR A 357 -24.26 -0.94 7.14
N LEU A 358 -23.39 0.01 6.84
CA LEU A 358 -23.61 1.02 5.80
C LEU A 358 -22.64 0.79 4.63
N CYS A 359 -23.20 0.40 3.48
CA CYS A 359 -22.43 0.22 2.26
C CYS A 359 -22.35 1.53 1.48
N ILE A 360 -21.15 2.11 1.43
CA ILE A 360 -20.84 3.25 0.56
C ILE A 360 -19.80 2.81 -0.46
N VAL A 361 -20.23 2.72 -1.71
CA VAL A 361 -19.37 2.43 -2.85
C VAL A 361 -18.85 3.76 -3.40
N PRO A 362 -17.53 3.98 -3.50
CA PRO A 362 -17.01 5.20 -4.09
C PRO A 362 -17.50 5.37 -5.53
N ALA A 363 -18.07 6.53 -5.87
CA ALA A 363 -18.36 6.87 -7.25
C ALA A 363 -17.05 6.93 -8.05
N ARG A 364 -17.05 6.45 -9.30
CA ARG A 364 -15.91 6.57 -10.22
C ARG A 364 -15.71 8.04 -10.58
N GLY A 365 -14.86 8.74 -9.83
CA GLY A 365 -14.40 10.08 -10.14
C GLY A 365 -14.76 11.13 -9.07
N GLY A 366 -13.81 11.37 -8.16
CA GLY A 366 -13.51 12.69 -7.61
C GLY A 366 -14.37 13.22 -6.45
N THR A 367 -14.02 12.86 -5.22
CA THR A 367 -13.98 13.85 -4.13
C THR A 367 -12.61 14.55 -4.18
N GLY A 368 -12.53 15.83 -3.82
CA GLY A 368 -11.29 16.61 -3.90
C GLY A 368 -10.10 15.85 -3.32
N ARG A 369 -8.95 15.85 -4.02
CA ARG A 369 -7.74 15.14 -3.56
C ARG A 369 -7.33 15.74 -2.21
N LEU A 370 -7.59 15.01 -1.12
CA LEU A 370 -6.96 15.31 0.15
C LEU A 370 -5.44 15.25 -0.06
N HIS A 371 -4.74 16.26 0.47
CA HIS A 371 -3.28 16.19 0.51
C HIS A 371 -2.88 15.11 1.51
N LEU A 372 -2.35 14.00 0.99
CA LEU A 372 -1.84 12.90 1.79
C LEU A 372 -0.31 12.94 1.81
N PRO A 373 0.33 12.46 2.90
CA PRO A 373 1.80 12.39 3.00
C PRO A 373 2.43 11.42 1.99
N PHE A 374 1.62 10.61 1.29
CA PHE A 374 2.06 9.67 0.27
C PHE A 374 0.95 9.40 -0.74
N GLU A 375 1.34 8.94 -1.93
CA GLU A 375 0.40 8.70 -3.05
C GLU A 375 -0.28 7.31 -3.02
N ASP A 376 0.22 6.35 -2.22
CA ASP A 376 -0.08 4.92 -2.36
C ASP A 376 -0.76 4.28 -1.11
N ASP A 377 -1.96 4.76 -0.76
CA ASP A 377 -2.91 4.06 0.14
C ASP A 377 -4.38 4.41 -0.21
N PRO A 378 -5.01 3.64 -1.10
CA PRO A 378 -6.40 3.89 -1.48
C PRO A 378 -7.37 3.70 -0.31
N MET A 379 -7.02 2.86 0.68
CA MET A 379 -7.87 2.59 1.84
C MET A 379 -7.89 3.78 2.80
N LEU A 380 -6.74 4.40 3.08
CA LEU A 380 -6.67 5.64 3.87
C LEU A 380 -7.51 6.76 3.22
N SER A 381 -7.36 6.95 1.91
CA SER A 381 -8.15 7.92 1.16
C SER A 381 -9.65 7.62 1.22
N THR A 382 -10.03 6.33 1.13
CA THR A 382 -11.42 5.86 1.25
C THR A 382 -11.98 6.13 2.64
N ILE A 383 -11.24 5.82 3.70
CA ILE A 383 -11.65 6.06 5.09
C ILE A 383 -11.84 7.56 5.34
N LEU A 384 -10.90 8.40 4.91
CA LEU A 384 -11.00 9.85 5.05
C LEU A 384 -12.18 10.42 4.26
N SER A 385 -12.39 9.97 3.02
CA SER A 385 -13.52 10.41 2.19
C SER A 385 -14.86 10.03 2.84
N LYS A 386 -14.98 8.80 3.34
CA LYS A 386 -16.15 8.33 4.10
C LYS A 386 -16.36 9.17 5.36
N ALA A 387 -15.31 9.42 6.14
CA ALA A 387 -15.40 10.21 7.36
C ALA A 387 -15.88 11.65 7.10
N ILE A 388 -15.36 12.31 6.05
CA ILE A 388 -15.78 13.67 5.66
C ILE A 388 -17.25 13.67 5.23
N MET A 389 -17.65 12.71 4.40
CA MET A 389 -19.03 12.60 3.92
C MET A 389 -20.00 12.34 5.07
N LEU A 390 -19.68 11.41 5.97
CA LEU A 390 -20.52 11.03 7.12
C LEU A 390 -20.56 12.11 8.21
N ALA A 391 -19.52 12.92 8.33
CA ALA A 391 -19.53 14.07 9.23
C ALA A 391 -20.56 15.14 8.81
N ALA A 392 -21.02 15.13 7.56
CA ALA A 392 -22.08 15.98 7.01
C ALA A 392 -23.19 15.13 6.37
N ASP A 393 -23.62 14.07 7.06
CA ASP A 393 -24.59 13.09 6.58
C ASP A 393 -25.96 13.67 6.17
N ASP A 394 -26.37 14.79 6.75
CA ASP A 394 -27.55 15.58 6.38
C ASP A 394 -27.48 16.21 4.98
N THR A 395 -26.27 16.33 4.41
CA THR A 395 -26.03 16.87 3.07
C THR A 395 -25.93 15.78 1.98
N ILE A 396 -26.00 14.50 2.35
CA ILE A 396 -25.91 13.39 1.42
C ILE A 396 -27.17 13.33 0.54
N THR A 397 -26.99 13.37 -0.77
CA THR A 397 -28.10 13.30 -1.75
C THR A 397 -28.21 11.96 -2.47
N ASP A 398 -27.29 11.02 -2.26
CA ASP A 398 -27.30 9.72 -2.93
C ASP A 398 -28.49 8.87 -2.43
N PRO A 399 -29.45 8.51 -3.30
CA PRO A 399 -30.65 7.77 -2.89
C PRO A 399 -30.35 6.36 -2.38
N THR A 400 -29.21 5.75 -2.74
CA THR A 400 -28.79 4.43 -2.25
C THR A 400 -28.27 4.50 -0.81
N VAL A 401 -27.60 5.59 -0.46
CA VAL A 401 -27.12 5.85 0.90
C VAL A 401 -28.29 6.30 1.79
N LEU A 402 -29.13 7.21 1.30
CA LEU A 402 -30.30 7.72 2.05
C LEU A 402 -31.27 6.61 2.47
N ARG A 403 -31.52 5.60 1.61
CA ARG A 403 -32.35 4.44 1.99
C ARG A 403 -31.74 3.63 3.13
N GLN A 404 -30.42 3.47 3.17
CA GLN A 404 -29.72 2.76 4.24
C GLN A 404 -29.68 3.57 5.55
N LEU A 405 -29.67 4.91 5.48
CA LEU A 405 -29.75 5.78 6.67
C LEU A 405 -31.16 5.81 7.29
N ALA A 406 -32.21 5.52 6.50
CA ALA A 406 -33.60 5.49 6.96
C ALA A 406 -33.98 4.18 7.66
N SER A 407 -33.21 3.11 7.48
CA SER A 407 -33.33 1.84 8.22
C SER A 407 -32.61 1.86 9.56
#